data_AF-G7ERY0-F1
#
_entry.id   AF-G7ERY0-F1
#
_cell.length_a   1.000
_cell.length_b   1.000
_cell.length_c   1.000
_cell.angle_alpha   90.00
_cell.angle_beta   90.00
_cell.angle_gamma   90.00
#
_symmetry.space_group_name_H-M   'P 1'
#
loop_
_entity.id
_entity.type
_entity.pdbx_description
1 polymer ?
#
loop_
_entity_poly.entity_id
_entity_poly.type
_entity_poly.pdbx_seq_one_letter_code
_entity_poly.pdbx_strand_id
1 'polypeptide(L)' 'MKTFIKTSCVAFSFAVLAGCQSQAGNPALNQCAQQSYQCETSCEQQTTTDSLKSQVCSSKCIEAYNQCKVQAENLGKAD' A
#
# COMPACT_ATOMS: atom_id res chain seq x y z
N MET A 1 42.26 -25.64 1.57
CA MET A 1 42.03 -24.72 2.70
C MET A 1 41.97 -23.29 2.21
N LYS A 2 40.78 -22.68 2.24
CA LYS A 2 40.55 -21.23 2.45
C LYS A 2 39.05 -21.08 2.80
N THR A 3 38.84 -20.36 3.88
CA THR A 3 37.66 -20.29 4.74
C THR A 3 36.69 -19.20 4.26
N PHE A 4 35.61 -18.98 5.04
CA PHE A 4 34.68 -17.83 5.08
C PHE A 4 33.32 -18.08 4.40
N ILE A 5 32.32 -18.65 5.08
CA ILE A 5 31.41 -18.04 6.10
C ILE A 5 30.32 -17.17 5.45
N LYS A 6 29.06 -17.65 5.59
CA LYS A 6 27.83 -16.87 5.84
C LYS A 6 27.36 -16.04 4.63
N THR A 7 26.14 -16.19 4.15
CA THR A 7 25.02 -15.47 4.77
C THR A 7 23.71 -15.95 4.16
N SER A 8 22.87 -16.48 5.06
CA SER A 8 21.42 -16.34 5.17
C SER A 8 20.53 -16.52 3.94
N CYS A 9 19.70 -17.55 4.06
CA CYS A 9 18.25 -17.47 3.92
C CYS A 9 17.70 -16.04 4.00
N VAL A 10 17.13 -15.54 2.92
CA VAL A 10 15.91 -14.74 3.02
C VAL A 10 14.92 -15.37 2.08
N ALA A 11 14.04 -16.14 2.69
CA ALA A 11 12.88 -16.76 2.09
C ALA A 11 12.11 -15.72 1.28
N PHE A 12 11.74 -16.13 0.06
CA PHE A 12 10.78 -15.45 -0.79
C PHE A 12 9.38 -15.57 -0.16
N SER A 13 9.16 -14.88 0.95
CA SER A 13 7.87 -14.82 1.62
C SER A 13 7.04 -13.66 1.07
N PHE A 14 6.72 -13.70 -0.23
CA PHE A 14 5.66 -12.88 -0.84
C PHE A 14 4.33 -13.63 -0.87
N ALA A 15 4.00 -14.33 0.21
CA ALA A 15 2.77 -15.11 0.34
C ALA A 15 2.05 -14.81 1.66
N VAL A 16 1.88 -13.53 2.01
CA VAL A 16 0.88 -13.15 3.02
C VAL A 16 0.27 -11.82 2.63
N LEU A 17 -0.76 -11.85 1.78
CA LEU A 17 -1.88 -10.90 1.80
C LEU A 17 -3.18 -11.57 1.32
N ALA A 18 -3.28 -12.90 1.41
CA ALA A 18 -4.57 -13.58 1.40
C ALA A 18 -5.22 -13.40 2.77
N GLY A 19 -5.73 -12.19 3.04
CA GLY A 19 -6.19 -11.82 4.37
C GLY A 19 -6.98 -10.52 4.43
N CYS A 20 -8.00 -10.37 3.57
CA CYS A 20 -9.22 -9.63 3.90
C CYS A 20 -10.33 -10.09 2.96
N GLN A 21 -11.10 -11.08 3.42
CA GLN A 21 -12.45 -11.31 2.92
C GLN A 21 -13.31 -10.13 3.37
N SER A 22 -13.34 -9.06 2.58
CA SER A 22 -14.20 -7.91 2.83
C SER A 22 -15.11 -7.73 1.63
N GLN A 23 -16.22 -8.47 1.69
CA GLN A 23 -17.57 -8.03 1.31
C GLN A 23 -17.70 -7.26 -0.02
N ALA A 24 -18.20 -7.98 -1.04
CA ALA A 24 -18.99 -7.47 -2.17
C ALA A 24 -18.88 -5.95 -2.45
N GLY A 25 -17.76 -5.56 -3.07
CA GLY A 25 -17.50 -4.23 -3.59
C GLY A 25 -16.45 -4.33 -4.69
N ASN A 26 -16.44 -3.40 -5.65
CA ASN A 26 -15.55 -3.42 -6.81
C ASN A 26 -14.10 -3.77 -6.36
N PRO A 27 -13.52 -4.90 -6.80
CA PRO A 27 -12.23 -5.39 -6.30
C PRO A 27 -11.11 -4.38 -6.49
N ALA A 28 -11.23 -3.47 -7.46
CA ALA A 28 -10.31 -2.36 -7.65
C ALA A 28 -10.39 -1.33 -6.51
N LEU A 29 -11.59 -1.04 -5.97
CA LEU A 29 -11.74 -0.14 -4.81
C LEU A 29 -11.07 -0.71 -3.56
N ASN A 30 -11.14 -2.02 -3.37
CA ASN A 30 -10.48 -2.66 -2.23
C ASN A 30 -8.95 -2.56 -2.32
N GLN A 31 -8.39 -2.67 -3.53
CA GLN A 31 -6.96 -2.43 -3.77
C GLN A 31 -6.58 -0.96 -3.52
N CYS A 32 -7.42 0.00 -3.93
CA CYS A 32 -7.20 1.41 -3.65
C CYS A 32 -7.15 1.70 -2.14
N ALA A 33 -8.10 1.14 -1.37
CA ALA A 33 -8.14 1.32 0.07
C ALA A 33 -6.90 0.73 0.76
N GLN A 34 -6.46 -0.44 0.31
CA GLN A 34 -5.26 -1.09 0.84
C GLN A 34 -3.98 -0.29 0.53
N GLN A 35 -3.88 0.27 -0.67
CA GLN A 35 -2.77 1.15 -1.06
C GLN A 35 -2.77 2.45 -0.25
N SER A 36 -3.94 3.04 0.01
CA SER A 36 -4.07 4.25 0.85
C SER A 36 -3.58 4.00 2.28
N TYR A 37 -3.99 2.88 2.87
CA TYR A 37 -3.58 2.50 4.22
C TYR A 37 -2.05 2.33 4.35
N GLN A 38 -1.43 1.64 3.38
CA GLN A 38 0.03 1.49 3.35
C GLN A 38 0.75 2.82 3.16
N CYS A 39 0.17 3.73 2.37
CA CYS A 39 0.70 5.07 2.17
C CYS A 39 0.66 5.87 3.48
N GLU A 40 -0.48 5.89 4.20
CA GLU A 40 -0.59 6.60 5.47
C GLU A 40 0.36 6.04 6.54
N THR A 41 0.45 4.71 6.65
CA THR A 41 1.40 4.07 7.59
C THR A 41 2.86 4.43 7.25
N SER A 42 3.19 4.55 5.96
CA SER A 42 4.51 4.98 5.51
C SER A 42 4.75 6.46 5.80
N CYS A 43 3.73 7.31 5.64
CA CYS A 43 3.80 8.73 6.00
C CYS A 43 4.06 8.90 7.49
N GLU A 44 3.30 8.26 8.37
CA GLU A 44 3.46 8.37 9.83
C GLU A 44 4.88 8.00 10.28
N GLN A 45 5.49 7.00 9.66
CA GLN A 45 6.87 6.59 9.93
C GLN A 45 7.94 7.54 9.35
N GLN A 46 7.64 8.26 8.26
CA GLN A 46 8.60 9.16 7.61
C GLN A 46 8.49 10.61 8.10
N THR A 47 7.35 11.00 8.67
CA THR A 47 7.03 12.40 9.01
C THR A 47 6.91 12.65 10.51
N THR A 48 7.41 11.74 11.34
CA THR A 48 7.25 11.69 12.82
C THR A 48 7.73 12.95 13.56
N THR A 49 8.47 13.85 12.90
CA THR A 49 8.99 15.11 13.47
C THR A 49 8.53 16.37 12.74
N ASP A 50 7.78 16.24 11.64
CA ASP A 50 7.50 17.36 10.74
C ASP A 50 6.01 17.35 10.34
N SER A 51 5.20 18.11 11.07
CA SER A 51 3.74 18.14 10.95
C SER A 51 3.29 18.59 9.56
N LEU A 52 4.05 19.48 8.91
CA LEU A 52 3.76 19.94 7.55
C LEU A 52 3.99 18.81 6.54
N LYS A 53 5.08 18.06 6.69
CA LYS A 53 5.33 16.87 5.85
C LYS A 53 4.29 15.79 6.09
N SER A 54 3.85 15.58 7.33
CA SER A 54 2.78 14.63 7.66
C SER A 54 1.49 14.99 6.93
N GLN A 55 1.11 16.27 6.96
CA GLN A 55 -0.09 16.78 6.30
C GLN A 55 -0.01 16.69 4.77
N VAL A 56 1.14 17.02 4.18
CA VAL A 56 1.38 16.88 2.74
C VAL A 56 1.37 15.41 2.32
N CYS A 57 1.99 14.54 3.11
CA CYS A 57 2.07 13.12 2.83
C CYS A 57 0.68 12.45 2.91
N SER A 58 -0.09 12.72 3.96
CA SER A 58 -1.48 12.26 4.07
C SER A 58 -2.35 12.79 2.93
N SER A 59 -2.20 14.07 2.55
CA SER A 59 -2.92 14.65 1.41
C SER A 59 -2.56 13.93 0.09
N LYS A 60 -1.30 13.55 -0.10
CA LYS A 60 -0.85 12.76 -1.27
C LYS A 60 -1.45 11.36 -1.29
N CYS A 61 -1.58 10.70 -0.13
CA CYS A 61 -2.24 9.40 -0.03
C CYS A 61 -3.73 9.48 -0.40
N ILE A 62 -4.44 10.49 0.10
CA ILE A 62 -5.86 10.73 -0.23
C ILE A 62 -6.03 11.05 -1.72
N GLU A 63 -5.15 11.87 -2.30
CA GLU A 63 -5.15 12.19 -3.72
C GLU A 63 -4.95 10.92 -4.57
N ALA A 64 -3.98 10.08 -4.22
CA ALA A 64 -3.74 8.80 -4.90
C ALA A 64 -4.92 7.83 -4.76
N TYR A 65 -5.54 7.76 -3.58
CA TYR A 65 -6.75 6.97 -3.35
C TYR A 65 -7.91 7.44 -4.23
N ASN A 66 -8.15 8.76 -4.30
CA ASN A 66 -9.21 9.32 -5.13
C ASN A 66 -8.96 9.07 -6.63
N GLN A 67 -7.71 9.17 -7.09
CA GLN A 67 -7.33 8.82 -8.46
C GLN A 67 -7.59 7.33 -8.75
N CYS A 68 -7.22 6.45 -7.83
CA CYS A 68 -7.46 5.02 -7.94
C CYS A 68 -8.96 4.71 -7.94
N LYS A 69 -9.74 5.37 -7.08
CA LYS A 69 -11.20 5.26 -7.02
C LYS A 69 -11.85 5.66 -8.35
N VAL A 70 -11.47 6.80 -8.94
CA VAL A 70 -12.01 7.23 -10.24
C VAL A 70 -11.68 6.22 -11.34
N GLN A 71 -10.47 5.64 -11.33
CA GLN A 71 -10.11 4.58 -12.28
C GLN A 71 -10.92 3.30 -12.06
N ALA A 72 -11.10 2.87 -10.82
CA ALA A 72 -11.92 1.72 -10.45
C ALA A 72 -13.40 1.90 -10.86
N GLU A 73 -13.94 3.10 -10.64
CA GLU A 73 -15.31 3.46 -11.03
C GLU A 73 -15.48 3.55 -12.55
N ASN A 74 -14.47 4.02 -13.28
CA ASN A 74 -14.50 4.05 -14.75
C ASN A 74 -14.35 2.65 -15.38
N LEU A 75 -13.54 1.77 -14.78
CA LEU A 75 -13.43 0.36 -15.21
C LEU A 75 -14.75 -0.39 -14.98
N GLY A 76 -15.51 -0.06 -13.93
CA GLY A 76 -16.83 -0.63 -13.67
C GLY A 76 -17.96 -0.06 -14.56
N LYS A 77 -17.69 0.95 -15.40
CA LYS A 77 -18.64 1.53 -16.36
C LYS A 77 -18.41 1.06 -17.80
N ALA A 78 -17.37 0.27 -18.04
CA ALA A 78 -17.00 -0.21 -19.38
C ALA A 78 -17.58 -1.61 -19.72
N ASP A 79 -18.53 -2.11 -18.92
CA ASP A 79 -19.30 -3.35 -19.17
C ASP A 79 -20.76 -3.01 -19.49
#